data_AF-A0A1F8M5V4-F1
#
_entry.id   AF-A0A1F8M5V4-F1
#
_cell.length_a   1.000
_cell.length_b   1.000
_cell.length_c   1.000
_cell.angle_alpha   90.00
_cell.angle_beta   90.00
_cell.angle_gamma   90.00
#
_symmetry.space_group_name_H-M   'P 1'
#
loop_
_entity.id
_entity.type
_entity.pdbx_description
1 polymer ?
#
loop_
_entity_poly.entity_id
_entity_poly.type
_entity_poly.pdbx_seq_one_letter_code
_entity_poly.pdbx_strand_id
1 'polypeptide(L)'
;MRSYDRFFVDLRRVLGIALILIIVYVSFSWIYTSIQLSRASSKGVYPSAEEGMRSLVYKYYQGITRFQILGAGPNDSYALNKSHVWYVVAVVRATSYDDGTPLGHGGCDAPGMFFLQTKAGWVRVDEGAFPGFIGYWMKVFDMAGEGQLMPSTDNMPPGILCN
;
A
#
# COMPACT_ATOMS: atom_id res chain seq x y z
N MET A 1 -38.05 0.77 -42.57
CA MET A 1 -37.48 2.00 -41.98
C MET A 1 -37.75 2.15 -40.47
N ARG A 2 -38.99 2.04 -39.97
CA ARG A 2 -39.34 2.19 -38.53
C ARG A 2 -38.64 1.29 -37.47
N SER A 3 -37.98 0.20 -37.89
CA SER A 3 -37.28 -0.73 -36.97
C SER A 3 -35.85 -0.28 -36.65
N TYR A 4 -35.18 0.35 -37.62
CA TYR A 4 -33.81 0.82 -37.46
C TYR A 4 -33.73 2.03 -36.52
N ASP A 5 -34.72 2.93 -36.57
CA ASP A 5 -34.71 4.14 -35.73
C ASP A 5 -34.82 3.84 -34.23
N ARG A 6 -35.61 2.83 -33.84
CA ARG A 6 -35.70 2.38 -32.43
C ARG A 6 -34.41 1.72 -31.96
N PHE A 7 -33.82 0.87 -32.80
CA PHE A 7 -32.53 0.23 -32.49
C PHE A 7 -31.42 1.25 -32.25
N PHE A 8 -31.32 2.30 -33.08
CA PHE A 8 -30.32 3.35 -32.89
C PHE A 8 -30.58 4.22 -31.65
N VAL A 9 -31.84 4.47 -31.28
CA VAL A 9 -32.19 5.21 -30.05
C VAL A 9 -31.87 4.41 -28.80
N ASP A 10 -32.21 3.12 -28.78
CA ASP A 10 -31.92 2.23 -27.64
C ASP A 10 -30.41 1.99 -27.50
N LEU A 11 -29.69 1.83 -28.61
CA LEU A 11 -28.23 1.73 -28.60
C LEU A 11 -27.58 3.01 -28.05
N ARG A 12 -28.02 4.20 -28.48
CA ARG A 12 -27.51 5.48 -27.95
C ARG A 12 -27.78 5.64 -26.46
N ARG A 13 -28.94 5.21 -25.97
CA ARG A 13 -29.29 5.24 -24.54
C ARG A 13 -28.41 4.30 -23.73
N VAL A 14 -28.22 3.07 -24.19
CA VAL A 14 -27.35 2.09 -23.53
C VAL A 14 -25.91 2.58 -23.48
N LEU A 15 -25.38 3.10 -24.59
CA LEU A 15 -24.04 3.68 -24.65
C LEU A 15 -23.90 4.91 -23.73
N GLY A 16 -24.91 5.77 -23.69
CA GLY A 16 -24.94 6.93 -22.79
C GLY A 16 -24.90 6.53 -21.32
N ILE A 17 -25.70 5.54 -20.91
CA ILE A 17 -25.71 5.01 -19.55
C ILE A 17 -24.37 4.38 -19.20
N ALA A 18 -23.82 3.54 -20.09
CA ALA A 18 -22.52 2.91 -19.89
C ALA A 18 -21.40 3.95 -19.69
N LEU A 19 -21.40 5.02 -20.51
CA LEU A 19 -20.43 6.10 -20.38
C LEU A 19 -20.54 6.82 -19.03
N ILE A 20 -21.76 7.11 -18.57
CA ILE A 20 -21.99 7.73 -17.26
C ILE A 20 -21.46 6.84 -16.14
N LEU A 21 -21.74 5.54 -16.18
CA LEU A 21 -21.25 4.59 -15.17
C LEU A 21 -19.72 4.53 -15.14
N ILE A 22 -19.07 4.56 -16.30
CA ILE A 22 -17.60 4.61 -16.41
C ILE A 22 -17.06 5.90 -15.78
N ILE A 23 -17.65 7.06 -16.10
CA ILE A 23 -17.22 8.35 -15.55
C ILE A 23 -17.36 8.36 -14.03
N VAL A 24 -18.48 7.88 -13.50
CA VAL A 24 -18.74 7.79 -12.05
C VAL A 24 -17.71 6.88 -11.39
N TYR A 25 -17.46 5.71 -11.97
CA TYR A 25 -16.49 4.75 -11.42
C TYR A 25 -15.05 5.29 -11.39
N VAL A 26 -14.60 5.93 -12.48
CA VAL A 26 -13.27 6.56 -12.56
C VAL A 26 -13.16 7.71 -11.56
N SER A 27 -14.19 8.56 -11.48
CA SER A 27 -14.21 9.70 -10.55
C SER A 27 -14.19 9.25 -9.09
N PHE A 28 -14.97 8.23 -8.74
CA PHE A 28 -14.99 7.68 -7.39
C PHE A 28 -13.64 7.06 -7.03
N SER A 29 -13.03 6.31 -7.96
CA SER A 29 -11.69 5.74 -7.78
C SER A 29 -10.63 6.83 -7.54
N TRP A 30 -10.69 7.94 -8.29
CA TRP A 30 -9.79 9.09 -8.11
C TRP A 30 -9.95 9.74 -6.73
N ILE A 31 -11.19 10.01 -6.32
CA ILE A 31 -11.50 10.60 -5.01
C ILE A 31 -11.00 9.69 -3.89
N TYR A 32 -11.31 8.39 -3.95
CA TYR A 32 -10.91 7.42 -2.95
C TYR A 32 -9.39 7.34 -2.80
N THR A 33 -8.67 7.15 -3.91
CA THR A 33 -7.20 7.10 -3.93
C THR A 33 -6.59 8.37 -3.37
N SER A 34 -7.09 9.55 -3.78
CA SER A 34 -6.59 10.85 -3.30
C SER A 34 -6.77 11.02 -1.79
N ILE A 35 -7.94 10.66 -1.26
CA ILE A 35 -8.22 10.74 0.18
C ILE A 35 -7.32 9.80 0.97
N GLN A 36 -7.15 8.55 0.52
CA GLN A 36 -6.32 7.58 1.21
C GLN A 36 -4.85 7.99 1.20
N LEU A 37 -4.32 8.47 0.07
CA LEU A 37 -2.96 8.97 -0.01
C LEU A 37 -2.72 10.21 0.85
N SER A 38 -3.69 11.13 0.89
CA SER A 38 -3.60 12.31 1.76
C SER A 38 -3.53 11.90 3.24
N ARG A 39 -4.42 10.99 3.66
CA ARG A 39 -4.42 10.43 5.03
C ARG A 39 -3.15 9.64 5.36
N ALA A 40 -2.62 8.89 4.40
CA ALA A 40 -1.38 8.15 4.57
C ALA A 40 -0.19 9.10 4.71
N SER A 41 -0.10 10.10 3.84
CA SER A 41 0.96 11.11 3.84
C SER A 41 0.95 11.94 5.13
N SER A 42 -0.22 12.25 5.69
CA SER A 42 -0.31 12.96 6.97
C SER A 42 0.20 12.15 8.17
N LYS A 43 0.25 10.82 8.05
CA LYS A 43 0.84 9.94 9.09
C LYS A 43 2.36 9.84 8.97
N GLY A 44 2.92 10.17 7.81
CA GLY A 44 4.37 10.15 7.54
C GLY A 44 4.68 9.87 6.07
N VAL A 45 5.77 10.46 5.60
CA VAL A 45 6.36 10.19 4.28
C VAL A 45 7.81 9.78 4.50
N TYR A 46 8.19 8.65 3.93
CA TYR A 46 9.46 7.98 4.21
C TYR A 46 10.33 7.89 2.94
N PRO A 47 11.68 7.96 3.07
CA PRO A 47 12.58 7.80 1.93
C PRO A 47 12.51 6.42 1.27
N SER A 48 12.29 5.36 2.05
CA SER A 48 12.06 3.99 1.58
C SER A 48 10.97 3.30 2.41
N ALA A 49 10.41 2.21 1.90
CA ALA A 49 9.45 1.39 2.64
C ALA A 49 10.09 0.78 3.91
N GLU A 50 11.37 0.42 3.84
CA GLU A 50 12.14 -0.13 4.96
C GLU A 50 12.37 0.90 6.07
N GLU A 51 12.73 2.14 5.71
CA GLU A 51 12.83 3.23 6.68
C GLU A 51 11.48 3.61 7.27
N GLY A 52 10.40 3.47 6.49
CA GLY A 52 9.03 3.58 6.98
C GLY A 52 8.74 2.55 8.05
N MET A 53 9.00 1.26 7.76
CA MET A 53 8.83 0.18 8.74
C MET A 53 9.66 0.43 9.99
N ARG A 54 10.95 0.77 9.84
CA ARG A 54 11.84 1.08 10.97
C ARG A 54 11.29 2.21 11.83
N SER A 55 10.87 3.31 11.21
CA SER A 55 10.32 4.48 11.91
C SER A 55 9.05 4.14 12.70
N LEU A 56 8.19 3.28 12.14
CA LEU A 56 6.96 2.84 12.80
C LEU A 56 7.25 1.88 13.95
N VAL A 57 8.23 0.99 13.81
CA VAL A 57 8.67 0.13 14.91
C VAL A 57 9.21 0.97 16.08
N TYR A 58 10.07 1.95 15.83
CA TYR A 58 10.55 2.84 16.90
C TYR A 58 9.46 3.72 17.52
N LYS A 59 8.35 3.94 16.80
CA LYS A 59 7.20 4.70 17.30
C LYS A 59 6.29 3.86 18.20
N TYR A 60 6.02 2.61 17.82
CA TYR A 60 4.98 1.78 18.42
C TYR A 60 5.49 0.69 19.38
N TYR A 61 6.81 0.57 19.58
CA TYR A 61 7.41 -0.42 20.47
C TYR A 61 8.39 0.23 21.44
N GLN A 62 8.46 -0.30 22.67
CA GLN A 62 9.38 0.17 23.71
C GLN A 62 10.35 -0.93 24.13
N GLY A 63 11.55 -0.53 24.58
CA GLY A 63 12.58 -1.47 25.01
C GLY A 63 13.02 -2.41 23.88
N ILE A 64 13.11 -1.90 22.65
CA ILE A 64 13.50 -2.69 21.47
C ILE A 64 14.92 -3.23 21.69
N THR A 65 15.04 -4.55 21.80
CA THR A 65 16.31 -5.26 21.91
C THR A 65 16.80 -5.75 20.55
N ARG A 66 15.87 -6.02 19.62
CA ARG A 66 16.19 -6.46 18.26
C ARG A 66 15.13 -5.98 17.27
N PHE A 67 15.59 -5.50 16.12
CA PHE A 67 14.75 -5.17 14.97
C PHE A 67 15.42 -5.73 13.71
N GLN A 68 14.66 -6.43 12.88
CA GLN A 68 15.14 -6.97 11.62
C GLN A 68 14.03 -6.93 10.58
N ILE A 69 14.35 -6.53 9.34
CA ILE A 69 13.43 -6.66 8.21
C ILE A 69 13.60 -8.07 7.63
N LEU A 70 12.52 -8.87 7.66
CA LEU A 70 12.51 -10.22 7.10
C LEU A 70 12.33 -10.20 5.59
N GLY A 71 11.58 -9.24 5.09
CA GLY A 71 11.36 -9.05 3.67
C GLY A 71 10.73 -7.71 3.40
N ALA A 72 11.23 -7.05 2.37
CA ALA A 72 10.61 -5.89 1.75
C ALA A 72 10.51 -6.20 0.26
N GLY A 73 9.34 -6.01 -0.34
CA GLY A 73 9.25 -6.22 -1.78
C GLY A 73 7.88 -5.95 -2.37
N PRO A 74 7.80 -6.04 -3.71
CA PRO A 74 6.54 -5.88 -4.43
C PRO A 74 5.48 -6.85 -3.91
N ASN A 75 4.29 -6.33 -3.61
CA ASN A 75 3.14 -7.20 -3.34
C ASN A 75 2.50 -7.76 -4.64
N ASP A 76 2.99 -7.33 -5.80
CA ASP A 76 2.59 -7.85 -7.10
C ASP A 76 3.60 -8.91 -7.58
N SER A 77 3.16 -10.16 -7.67
CA SER A 77 3.96 -11.31 -8.16
C SER A 77 4.32 -11.25 -9.64
N TYR A 78 3.76 -10.29 -10.41
CA TYR A 78 4.00 -10.11 -11.84
C TYR A 78 4.74 -8.81 -12.19
N ALA A 79 5.34 -8.13 -11.21
CA ALA A 79 6.00 -6.84 -11.42
C ALA A 79 7.32 -6.99 -12.19
N LEU A 80 7.24 -7.12 -13.52
CA LEU A 80 8.35 -6.91 -14.45
C LEU A 80 8.81 -5.43 -14.51
N ASN A 81 8.03 -4.52 -13.89
CA ASN A 81 8.29 -3.09 -13.80
C ASN A 81 8.43 -2.64 -12.34
N LYS A 82 9.06 -1.47 -12.12
CA LYS A 82 9.22 -0.83 -10.79
C LYS A 82 7.89 -0.83 -10.02
N SER A 83 7.83 -1.55 -8.89
CA SER A 83 6.63 -1.60 -8.07
C SER A 83 6.57 -0.40 -7.16
N HIS A 84 5.37 0.14 -7.01
CA HIS A 84 5.04 1.25 -6.11
C HIS A 84 4.12 0.77 -4.97
N VAL A 85 3.85 -0.56 -4.89
CA VAL A 85 3.13 -1.20 -3.77
C VAL A 85 4.05 -2.26 -3.19
N TRP A 86 4.52 -2.00 -1.99
CA TRP A 86 5.40 -2.92 -1.29
C TRP A 86 4.75 -3.41 -0.01
N TYR A 87 5.01 -4.68 0.30
CA TYR A 87 4.74 -5.24 1.61
C TYR A 87 6.07 -5.46 2.32
N VAL A 88 6.17 -4.92 3.53
CA VAL A 88 7.37 -5.04 4.37
C VAL A 88 6.98 -5.80 5.61
N VAL A 89 7.76 -6.83 5.96
CA VAL A 89 7.62 -7.62 7.17
C VAL A 89 8.90 -7.46 7.98
N ALA A 90 8.74 -7.16 9.26
CA ALA A 90 9.83 -7.11 10.22
C ALA A 90 9.62 -8.13 11.35
N VAL A 91 10.68 -8.44 12.06
CA VAL A 91 10.66 -9.08 13.38
C VAL A 91 11.18 -8.06 14.38
N VAL A 92 10.42 -7.89 15.45
CA VAL A 92 10.71 -6.98 16.56
C VAL A 92 10.76 -7.80 17.84
N ARG A 93 11.84 -7.65 18.59
CA ARG A 93 11.88 -8.02 20.00
C ARG A 93 11.92 -6.78 20.86
N ALA A 94 10.93 -6.64 21.72
CA ALA A 94 10.72 -5.46 22.54
C ALA A 94 10.09 -5.86 23.90
N THR A 95 10.04 -4.93 24.84
CA THR A 95 9.42 -5.17 26.15
C THR A 95 7.90 -5.06 26.08
N SER A 96 7.40 -4.04 25.37
CA SER A 96 5.98 -3.77 25.21
C SER A 96 5.72 -2.96 23.95
N TYR A 97 4.45 -2.83 23.57
CA TYR A 97 4.00 -1.78 22.68
C TYR A 97 4.11 -0.40 23.35
N ASP A 98 3.89 0.67 22.59
CA ASP A 98 3.95 2.06 23.06
C ASP A 98 2.87 2.42 24.09
N ASP A 99 1.74 1.72 24.07
CA ASP A 99 0.66 1.82 25.05
C ASP A 99 0.95 1.05 26.36
N GLY A 100 2.11 0.38 26.46
CA GLY A 100 2.51 -0.43 27.60
C GLY A 100 1.94 -1.86 27.59
N THR A 101 1.16 -2.23 26.58
CA THR A 101 0.65 -3.60 26.41
C THR A 101 1.84 -4.54 26.18
N PRO A 102 1.96 -5.64 26.95
CA PRO A 102 3.06 -6.57 26.78
C PRO A 102 2.97 -7.25 25.41
N LEU A 103 4.14 -7.49 24.82
CA LEU A 103 4.24 -8.32 23.62
C LEU A 103 3.97 -9.79 23.97
N GLY A 104 3.34 -10.51 23.05
CA GLY A 104 3.13 -11.96 23.21
C GLY A 104 4.43 -12.77 23.24
N HIS A 105 4.32 -14.09 23.40
CA HIS A 105 5.36 -15.10 23.16
C HIS A 105 6.83 -14.60 23.33
N GLY A 106 7.22 -14.32 24.58
CA GLY A 106 8.63 -14.00 24.89
C GLY A 106 9.11 -12.62 24.42
N GLY A 107 8.20 -11.65 24.22
CA GLY A 107 8.57 -10.28 23.84
C GLY A 107 8.86 -10.12 22.36
N CYS A 108 8.28 -10.97 21.50
CA CYS A 108 8.55 -11.02 20.08
C CYS A 108 7.27 -10.79 19.26
N ASP A 109 7.37 -10.00 18.20
CA ASP A 109 6.29 -9.72 17.26
C ASP A 109 6.84 -9.61 15.84
N ALA A 110 5.99 -9.83 14.84
CA ALA A 110 6.36 -9.84 13.43
C ALA A 110 5.42 -8.94 12.60
N PRO A 111 5.49 -7.60 12.75
CA PRO A 111 4.60 -6.70 12.06
C PRO A 111 4.83 -6.71 10.54
N GLY A 112 3.73 -6.77 9.80
CA GLY A 112 3.68 -6.60 8.34
C GLY A 112 2.88 -5.36 7.96
N MET A 113 3.38 -4.56 7.01
CA MET A 113 2.74 -3.31 6.60
C MET A 113 2.88 -3.05 5.10
N PHE A 114 1.86 -2.42 4.52
CA PHE A 114 1.89 -1.95 3.15
C PHE A 114 2.45 -0.54 3.05
N PHE A 115 3.29 -0.32 2.05
CA PHE A 115 3.81 0.98 1.68
C PHE A 115 3.52 1.26 0.21
N LEU A 116 3.06 2.48 -0.06
CA LEU A 116 2.83 2.98 -1.41
C LEU A 116 3.84 4.06 -1.74
N GLN A 117 4.50 3.96 -2.89
CA GLN A 117 5.41 5.00 -3.35
C GLN A 117 4.64 6.07 -4.12
N THR A 118 4.59 7.26 -3.54
CA THR A 118 4.07 8.48 -4.16
C THR A 118 5.23 9.29 -4.75
N LYS A 119 4.91 10.36 -5.47
CA LYS A 119 5.91 11.35 -5.92
C LYS A 119 6.68 12.03 -4.79
N ALA A 120 6.12 12.09 -3.58
CA ALA A 120 6.76 12.69 -2.41
C ALA A 120 7.62 11.70 -1.59
N GLY A 121 7.43 10.39 -1.79
CA GLY A 121 8.07 9.33 -1.02
C GLY A 121 7.11 8.19 -0.69
N TRP A 122 7.53 7.30 0.20
CA TRP A 122 6.77 6.13 0.62
C TRP A 122 5.82 6.46 1.76
N VAL A 123 4.57 6.02 1.65
CA VAL A 123 3.55 6.23 2.68
C VAL A 123 2.99 4.90 3.15
N ARG A 124 2.75 4.77 4.45
CA ARG A 124 2.15 3.58 5.04
C ARG A 124 0.64 3.57 4.78
N VAL A 125 0.14 2.46 4.28
CA VAL A 125 -1.30 2.25 4.05
C VAL A 125 -1.75 1.01 4.82
N ASP A 126 -2.91 1.11 5.45
CA ASP A 126 -3.51 -0.02 6.16
C ASP A 126 -4.05 -1.04 5.16
N GLU A 127 -3.93 -2.34 5.43
CA GLU A 127 -4.38 -3.41 4.52
C GLU A 127 -5.88 -3.26 4.15
N GLY A 128 -6.71 -2.87 5.13
CA GLY A 128 -8.14 -2.61 4.93
C GLY A 128 -8.48 -1.41 4.03
N ALA A 129 -7.48 -0.62 3.62
CA ALA A 129 -7.65 0.44 2.62
C ALA A 129 -7.43 -0.06 1.18
N PHE A 130 -7.23 -1.36 0.97
CA PHE A 130 -7.03 -1.98 -0.34
C PHE A 130 -5.82 -1.40 -1.10
N PRO A 131 -4.59 -1.55 -0.57
CA PRO A 131 -3.38 -0.94 -1.15
C PRO A 131 -3.14 -1.33 -2.62
N GLY A 132 -3.53 -2.54 -3.04
CA GLY A 132 -3.47 -2.93 -4.46
C GLY A 132 -4.39 -2.13 -5.37
N PHE A 133 -5.63 -1.85 -4.91
CA PHE A 133 -6.57 -0.99 -5.65
C PHE A 133 -6.05 0.44 -5.76
N ILE A 134 -5.55 0.99 -4.64
CA ILE A 134 -4.96 2.33 -4.61
C ILE A 134 -3.74 2.39 -5.55
N GLY A 135 -2.83 1.42 -5.46
CA GLY A 135 -1.65 1.35 -6.32
C GLY A 135 -1.99 1.30 -7.81
N TYR A 136 -2.94 0.46 -8.21
CA TYR A 136 -3.42 0.42 -9.60
C TYR A 136 -3.84 1.82 -10.09
N TRP A 137 -4.69 2.51 -9.33
CA TRP A 137 -5.19 3.83 -9.72
C TRP A 137 -4.14 4.93 -9.59
N MET A 138 -3.16 4.80 -8.70
CA MET A 138 -2.01 5.70 -8.65
C MET A 138 -1.23 5.73 -9.96
N LYS A 139 -1.07 4.57 -10.61
CA LYS A 139 -0.48 4.49 -11.95
C LYS A 139 -1.35 5.19 -12.98
N VAL A 140 -2.66 4.91 -12.98
CA VAL A 140 -3.61 5.47 -13.95
C VAL A 140 -3.70 7.00 -13.84
N PHE A 141 -3.64 7.55 -12.63
CA PHE A 141 -3.78 8.98 -12.37
C PHE A 141 -2.45 9.73 -12.24
N ASP A 142 -1.32 9.10 -12.57
CA ASP A 142 0.02 9.71 -12.45
C ASP A 142 0.31 10.26 -11.04
N MET A 143 -0.06 9.49 -10.01
CA MET A 143 0.23 9.78 -8.59
C MET A 143 1.36 8.91 -8.03
N ALA A 144 1.67 7.80 -8.70
CA ALA A 144 2.76 6.92 -8.32
C ALA A 144 4.11 7.64 -8.45
N GLY A 145 5.03 7.33 -7.53
CA GLY A 145 6.43 7.69 -7.68
C GLY A 145 7.12 6.81 -8.72
N GLU A 146 8.45 6.91 -8.81
CA GLU A 146 9.21 6.16 -9.81
C GLU A 146 9.11 4.63 -9.67
N GLY A 147 8.73 4.12 -8.49
CA GLY A 147 8.80 2.71 -8.16
C GLY A 147 10.21 2.31 -7.70
N GLN A 148 10.32 1.15 -7.06
CA GLN A 148 11.60 0.50 -6.74
C GLN A 148 11.58 -0.96 -7.24
N LEU A 149 12.74 -1.44 -7.71
CA LEU A 149 12.92 -2.83 -8.18
C LEU A 149 13.44 -3.75 -7.09
N MET A 150 14.34 -3.23 -6.25
CA MET A 150 15.03 -3.98 -5.22
C MET A 150 14.89 -3.25 -3.89
N PRO A 151 14.83 -3.99 -2.77
CA PRO A 151 14.90 -3.43 -1.42
C PRO A 151 16.08 -2.46 -1.30
N SER A 152 15.93 -1.41 -0.50
CA SER A 152 17.05 -0.49 -0.21
C SER A 152 18.05 -1.08 0.79
N THR A 153 17.70 -2.17 1.45
CA THR A 153 18.57 -2.94 2.36
C THR A 153 18.63 -4.41 1.97
N ASP A 154 19.82 -5.01 2.04
CA ASP A 154 19.96 -6.45 1.80
C ASP A 154 19.11 -7.24 2.80
N ASN A 155 18.26 -8.12 2.29
CA ASN A 155 17.50 -9.06 3.11
C ASN A 155 18.51 -9.99 3.82
N MET A 156 18.75 -9.76 5.11
CA MET A 156 19.66 -10.60 5.90
C MET A 156 18.97 -11.97 6.16
N PRO A 157 19.69 -13.11 6.11
CA PRO A 157 19.08 -14.43 6.28
C PRO A 157 18.21 -14.52 7.55
N PRO A 158 17.15 -15.36 7.54
CA PRO A 158 16.18 -15.50 8.62
C PRO A 158 16.82 -16.16 9.85
N GLY A 159 17.67 -15.40 10.55
CA GLY A 159 18.29 -15.80 11.79
C GLY A 159 17.35 -15.55 12.94
N ILE A 160 16.45 -16.50 13.20
CA ILE A 160 15.56 -16.62 14.38
C ILE A 160 14.25 -15.84 14.22
N LEU A 161 13.25 -16.53 13.67
CA LEU A 161 11.83 -16.17 13.81
C LEU A 161 11.44 -16.17 15.30
N CYS A 162 10.36 -15.46 15.65
CA CYS A 162 9.74 -15.53 16.97
C CYS A 162 9.29 -16.97 17.26
N ASN A 163 10.19 -17.80 17.82
CA ASN A 163 9.91 -19.12 18.37
C ASN A 163 9.65 -19.01 19.88
#